data_AF-A0A8H6NLH0-F1
#
_entry.id   AF-A0A8H6NLH0-F1
#
_cell.length_a   1.000
_cell.length_b   1.000
_cell.length_c   1.000
_cell.angle_alpha   90.00
_cell.angle_beta   90.00
_cell.angle_gamma   90.00
#
_symmetry.space_group_name_H-M   'P 1'
#
loop_
_entity.id
_entity.type
_entity.pdbx_description
1 polymer ?
#
loop_
_entity_poly.entity_id
_entity_poly.type
_entity_poly.pdbx_seq_one_letter_code
_entity_poly.pdbx_strand_id
1 'polypeptide(L)'
;MGKQKTANAAGKAKAGAGSANANSSANAAAPAPNVPPAWPQFKPPLPVTDLYPEPFASCPDKVVLMRNFWPKSLCSAYITFLKSLPLVTTPGRPKRGEAVRVNDRFQVQDPAFAQRLWTETGLRESLAQEDVKGLWGGEVVGLNPNIRIYRYSKGQYFDAHCESQSQVIDLS
;
A
#
# COMPACT_ATOMS: atom_id res chain seq x y z
N MET A 1 -10.55 20.67 77.61
CA MET A 1 -11.46 21.85 77.53
C MET A 1 -10.60 23.11 77.56
N GLY A 2 -10.77 24.04 76.62
CA GLY A 2 -10.19 25.39 76.77
C GLY A 2 -9.45 25.99 75.57
N LYS A 3 -10.22 26.30 74.51
CA LYS A 3 -10.15 27.50 73.65
C LYS A 3 -8.85 27.89 72.90
N GLN A 4 -8.96 27.73 71.58
CA GLN A 4 -8.52 28.61 70.48
C GLN A 4 -8.13 30.07 70.85
N LYS A 5 -7.04 30.54 70.24
CA LYS A 5 -6.82 31.94 69.87
C LYS A 5 -6.41 32.01 68.40
N THR A 6 -7.19 32.72 67.60
CA THR A 6 -6.87 33.19 66.25
C THR A 6 -6.16 34.55 66.33
N ALA A 7 -5.14 34.76 65.50
CA ALA A 7 -4.73 36.09 65.05
C ALA A 7 -4.10 36.01 63.66
N ASN A 8 -4.62 36.85 62.76
CA ASN A 8 -4.21 37.04 61.37
C ASN A 8 -3.10 38.11 61.31
N ALA A 9 -2.10 37.95 60.44
CA ALA A 9 -1.24 39.06 60.01
C ALA A 9 -0.74 38.85 58.57
N ALA A 10 -0.87 39.90 57.77
CA ALA A 10 -0.68 39.95 56.33
C ALA A 10 0.80 40.00 55.90
N GLY A 11 1.09 39.52 54.68
CA GLY A 11 2.40 39.64 54.05
C GLY A 11 2.39 39.38 52.54
N LYS A 12 2.29 40.47 51.76
CA LYS A 12 2.78 40.74 50.40
C LYS A 12 2.77 39.66 49.31
N ALA A 13 2.10 40.02 48.20
CA ALA A 13 2.23 39.43 46.87
C ALA A 13 3.64 39.60 46.27
N LYS A 14 4.09 38.59 45.52
CA LYS A 14 5.04 38.74 44.41
C LYS A 14 4.66 37.76 43.29
N ALA A 15 4.46 38.31 42.10
CA ALA A 15 4.10 37.61 40.88
C ALA A 15 5.23 36.68 40.42
N GLY A 16 4.84 35.49 39.95
CA GLY A 16 5.67 34.56 39.21
C GLY A 16 4.81 33.90 38.14
N ALA A 17 4.98 34.36 36.91
CA ALA A 17 4.36 33.78 35.72
C ALA A 17 5.00 32.44 35.37
N GLY A 18 4.25 31.55 34.72
CA GLY A 18 4.85 30.60 33.78
C GLY A 18 4.32 29.18 33.79
N SER A 19 3.44 28.90 32.82
CA SER A 19 3.24 27.62 32.13
C SER A 19 2.38 26.55 32.81
N ALA A 20 1.06 26.67 32.60
CA ALA A 20 0.15 25.54 32.61
C ALA A 20 0.47 24.62 31.42
N ASN A 21 0.86 23.38 31.72
CA ASN A 21 1.13 22.34 30.73
C ASN A 21 -0.20 21.89 30.11
N ALA A 22 -0.60 22.54 29.01
CA ALA A 22 -1.74 22.13 28.21
C ALA A 22 -1.37 20.85 27.44
N ASN A 23 -1.81 19.72 27.96
CA ASN A 23 -1.70 18.42 27.31
C ASN A 23 -2.68 18.39 26.12
N SER A 24 -2.25 18.92 24.98
CA SER A 24 -2.96 18.79 23.70
C SER A 24 -2.75 17.38 23.18
N SER A 25 -3.59 16.45 23.66
CA SER A 25 -3.86 15.20 22.96
C SER A 25 -4.45 15.55 21.59
N ALA A 26 -3.59 15.64 20.58
CA ALA A 26 -3.99 15.71 19.19
C ALA A 26 -4.86 14.48 18.92
N ASN A 27 -6.16 14.72 18.75
CA ASN A 27 -7.11 13.74 18.23
C ASN A 27 -6.55 13.27 16.88
N ALA A 28 -5.94 12.09 16.86
CA ALA A 28 -5.64 11.39 15.62
C ALA A 28 -7.01 11.08 14.99
N ALA A 29 -7.37 11.86 13.97
CA ALA A 29 -8.54 11.58 13.17
C ALA A 29 -8.45 10.12 12.69
N ALA A 30 -9.49 9.34 12.96
CA ALA A 30 -9.61 8.00 12.42
C ALA A 30 -9.43 8.08 10.89
N PRO A 31 -8.64 7.19 10.25
CA PRO A 31 -8.47 7.23 8.82
C PRO A 31 -9.84 7.10 8.17
N ALA A 32 -10.19 8.06 7.30
CA ALA A 32 -11.39 7.97 6.49
C ALA A 32 -11.38 6.62 5.75
N PRO A 33 -12.54 5.95 5.59
CA PRO A 33 -12.59 4.74 4.77
C PRO A 33 -12.01 5.06 3.40
N ASN A 34 -10.91 4.39 3.02
CA ASN A 34 -10.28 4.58 1.71
C ASN A 34 -11.25 4.07 0.64
N VAL A 35 -12.09 4.96 0.13
CA VAL A 35 -13.00 4.68 -0.98
C VAL A 35 -12.16 4.29 -2.20
N PRO A 36 -12.46 3.15 -2.86
CA PRO A 36 -11.82 2.79 -4.11
C PRO A 36 -11.89 3.92 -5.14
N PRO A 37 -10.77 4.32 -5.75
CA PRO A 37 -10.79 5.38 -6.73
C PRO A 37 -11.40 4.87 -8.04
N ALA A 38 -11.83 5.78 -8.91
CA ALA A 38 -12.41 5.41 -10.20
C ALA A 38 -11.32 4.93 -11.19
N TRP A 39 -10.89 3.67 -11.06
CA TRP A 39 -9.88 3.07 -11.94
C TRP A 39 -10.28 3.21 -13.41
N PRO A 40 -9.35 3.61 -14.30
CA PRO A 40 -9.64 3.70 -15.73
C PRO A 40 -10.19 2.38 -16.30
N GLN A 41 -11.16 2.50 -17.19
CA GLN A 41 -11.74 1.37 -17.90
C GLN A 41 -10.70 0.73 -18.83
N PHE A 42 -10.75 -0.59 -18.98
CA PHE A 42 -9.91 -1.31 -19.93
C PHE A 42 -10.47 -1.09 -21.34
N LYS A 43 -9.98 -0.04 -22.01
CA LYS A 43 -10.36 0.33 -23.38
C LYS A 43 -9.11 0.43 -24.27
N PRO A 44 -9.06 -0.32 -25.38
CA PRO A 44 -10.03 -1.35 -25.81
C PRO A 44 -10.13 -2.51 -24.78
N PRO A 45 -11.17 -3.37 -24.86
CA PRO A 45 -11.23 -4.58 -24.06
C PRO A 45 -9.93 -5.39 -24.20
N LEU A 46 -9.48 -5.97 -23.09
CA LEU A 46 -8.26 -6.75 -23.00
C LEU A 46 -8.58 -8.26 -23.06
N PRO A 47 -7.59 -9.10 -23.38
CA PRO A 47 -6.26 -8.74 -23.90
C PRO A 47 -6.34 -8.22 -25.35
N VAL A 48 -5.46 -7.26 -25.72
CA VAL A 48 -5.33 -6.83 -27.13
C VAL A 48 -4.52 -7.84 -27.95
N THR A 49 -3.60 -8.53 -27.29
CA THR A 49 -2.79 -9.63 -27.83
C THR A 49 -2.71 -10.72 -26.78
N ASP A 50 -2.70 -11.97 -27.19
CA ASP A 50 -2.54 -13.09 -26.27
C ASP A 50 -1.31 -12.91 -25.37
N LEU A 51 -1.48 -13.23 -24.08
CA LEU A 51 -0.43 -13.14 -23.09
C LEU A 51 0.25 -14.50 -22.96
N TYR A 52 1.53 -14.55 -23.36
CA TYR A 52 2.37 -15.73 -23.23
C TYR A 52 3.40 -15.51 -22.11
N PRO A 53 3.35 -16.30 -21.02
CA PRO A 53 4.37 -16.25 -19.99
C PRO A 53 5.70 -16.82 -20.51
N GLU A 54 6.76 -16.02 -20.47
CA GLU A 54 8.10 -16.45 -20.84
C GLU A 54 8.94 -16.69 -19.57
N PRO A 55 9.38 -17.92 -19.26
CA PRO A 55 10.31 -18.16 -18.15
C PRO A 55 11.59 -17.32 -18.27
N PHE A 56 12.00 -16.69 -17.17
CA PHE A 56 13.20 -15.84 -17.17
C PHE A 56 14.47 -16.69 -17.17
N ALA A 57 15.37 -16.44 -18.12
CA ALA A 57 16.53 -17.30 -18.38
C ALA A 57 17.42 -17.58 -17.15
N SER A 58 17.59 -16.62 -16.23
CA SER A 58 18.44 -16.80 -15.04
C SER A 58 17.77 -17.59 -13.91
N CYS A 59 16.44 -17.71 -13.93
CA CYS A 59 15.68 -18.47 -12.93
C CYS A 59 14.32 -18.91 -13.53
N PRO A 60 14.36 -19.85 -14.50
CA PRO A 60 13.19 -20.21 -15.32
C PRO A 60 12.08 -20.89 -14.51
N ASP A 61 12.41 -21.44 -13.34
CA ASP A 61 11.49 -22.08 -12.42
C ASP A 61 10.94 -21.13 -11.32
N LYS A 62 11.26 -19.83 -11.41
CA LYS A 62 10.94 -18.84 -10.36
C LYS A 62 10.32 -17.55 -10.89
N VAL A 63 10.69 -17.10 -12.08
CA VAL A 63 10.24 -15.82 -12.63
C VAL A 63 9.75 -16.02 -14.06
N VAL A 64 8.59 -15.43 -14.38
CA VAL A 64 8.02 -15.39 -15.73
C VAL A 64 7.82 -13.94 -16.17
N LEU A 65 8.01 -13.67 -17.46
CA LEU A 65 7.77 -12.38 -18.09
C LEU A 65 6.51 -12.44 -18.93
N MET A 66 5.60 -11.47 -18.72
CA MET A 66 4.44 -11.27 -19.59
C MET A 66 4.63 -9.97 -20.35
N ARG A 67 4.88 -10.10 -21.67
CA ARG A 67 5.07 -8.93 -22.55
C ARG A 67 3.73 -8.37 -22.98
N ASN A 68 3.71 -7.08 -23.29
CA ASN A 68 2.54 -6.38 -23.85
C ASN A 68 1.28 -6.52 -22.99
N PHE A 69 1.43 -6.66 -21.67
CA PHE A 69 0.32 -6.85 -20.73
C PHE A 69 -0.81 -5.85 -20.94
N TRP A 70 -0.47 -4.57 -21.10
CA TRP A 70 -1.39 -3.49 -21.47
C TRP A 70 -0.93 -2.75 -22.73
N PRO A 71 -1.87 -2.30 -23.58
CA PRO A 71 -1.55 -1.44 -24.71
C PRO A 71 -1.09 -0.06 -24.24
N LYS A 72 -0.27 0.61 -25.05
CA LYS A 72 0.32 1.93 -24.75
C LYS A 72 -0.73 3.00 -24.38
N SER A 73 -1.91 2.95 -25.00
CA SER A 73 -3.03 3.85 -24.71
C SER A 73 -3.52 3.69 -23.27
N LEU A 74 -3.71 2.44 -22.82
CA LEU A 74 -4.16 2.13 -21.46
C LEU A 74 -3.09 2.49 -20.44
N CYS A 75 -1.81 2.17 -20.71
CA CYS A 75 -0.69 2.62 -19.86
C CYS A 75 -0.69 4.13 -19.68
N SER A 76 -0.90 4.91 -20.75
CA SER A 76 -0.96 6.38 -20.69
C SER A 76 -2.13 6.89 -19.84
N ALA A 77 -3.30 6.27 -19.97
CA ALA A 77 -4.48 6.59 -19.17
C ALA A 77 -4.25 6.31 -17.69
N TYR A 78 -3.69 5.14 -17.35
CA TYR A 78 -3.34 4.79 -15.98
C TYR A 78 -2.25 5.69 -15.41
N ILE A 79 -1.19 6.02 -16.16
CA ILE A 79 -0.16 6.97 -15.69
C ILE A 79 -0.78 8.33 -15.34
N THR A 80 -1.69 8.84 -16.18
CA THR A 80 -2.37 10.12 -15.95
C THR A 80 -3.24 10.06 -14.70
N PHE A 81 -4.02 9.00 -14.55
CA PHE A 81 -4.87 8.77 -13.38
C PHE A 81 -4.06 8.56 -12.09
N LEU A 82 -3.03 7.71 -12.10
CA LEU A 82 -2.22 7.40 -10.92
C LEU A 82 -1.50 8.65 -10.37
N LYS A 83 -1.21 9.64 -11.23
CA LYS A 83 -0.66 10.94 -10.80
C LYS A 83 -1.64 11.77 -9.98
N SER A 84 -2.95 11.58 -10.12
CA SER A 84 -3.96 12.31 -9.34
C SER A 84 -4.26 11.68 -7.98
N LEU A 85 -3.80 10.44 -7.75
CA LEU A 85 -4.01 9.76 -6.47
C LEU A 85 -3.21 10.44 -5.34
N PRO A 86 -3.75 10.46 -4.10
CA PRO A 86 -3.10 11.08 -2.95
C PRO A 86 -2.03 10.15 -2.35
N LEU A 87 -0.91 9.97 -3.04
CA LEU A 87 0.19 9.14 -2.54
C LEU A 87 0.93 9.85 -1.39
N VAL A 88 1.29 9.10 -0.36
CA VAL A 88 2.02 9.58 0.82
C VAL A 88 3.43 9.00 0.82
N THR A 89 4.45 9.85 1.01
CA THR A 89 5.84 9.40 1.09
C THR A 89 6.05 8.53 2.33
N THR A 90 6.61 7.34 2.14
CA THR A 90 6.94 6.42 3.23
C THR A 90 8.03 7.00 4.13
N PRO A 91 8.00 6.73 5.44
CA PRO A 91 9.04 7.21 6.35
C PRO A 91 10.39 6.58 5.97
N GLY A 92 11.40 7.41 5.73
CA GLY A 92 12.74 6.94 5.33
C GLY A 92 13.54 6.26 6.44
N ARG A 93 13.04 6.22 7.68
CA ARG A 93 13.63 5.43 8.77
C ARG A 93 12.87 4.10 8.90
N PRO A 94 13.44 2.97 8.47
CA PRO A 94 12.79 1.68 8.62
C PRO A 94 12.67 1.29 10.09
N LYS A 95 11.66 0.48 10.42
CA LYS A 95 11.65 -0.23 11.70
C LYS A 95 12.68 -1.35 11.66
N ARG A 96 13.13 -1.81 12.83
CA ARG A 96 14.06 -2.95 12.92
C ARG A 96 13.46 -4.17 12.21
N GLY A 97 14.16 -4.71 11.22
CA GLY A 97 13.72 -5.86 10.43
C GLY A 97 12.82 -5.51 9.23
N GLU A 98 12.48 -4.23 9.02
CA GLU A 98 11.82 -3.79 7.79
C GLU A 98 12.86 -3.33 6.76
N ALA A 99 12.55 -3.54 5.49
CA ALA A 99 13.35 -3.04 4.39
C ALA A 99 13.38 -1.50 4.34
N VAL A 100 14.56 -0.95 4.07
CA VAL A 100 14.74 0.49 3.86
C VAL A 100 14.02 0.87 2.56
N ARG A 101 13.18 1.90 2.65
CA ARG A 101 12.39 2.39 1.52
C ARG A 101 12.13 3.88 1.66
N VAL A 102 12.16 4.55 0.52
CA VAL A 102 11.67 5.91 0.36
C VAL A 102 10.92 5.92 -0.95
N ASN A 103 9.59 5.94 -0.90
CA ASN A 103 8.70 5.98 -2.06
C ASN A 103 7.37 6.65 -1.70
N ASP A 104 6.67 7.17 -2.69
CA ASP A 104 5.29 7.62 -2.49
C ASP A 104 4.37 6.41 -2.62
N ARG A 105 3.47 6.20 -1.66
CA ARG A 105 2.59 5.03 -1.58
C ARG A 105 1.13 5.45 -1.50
N PHE A 106 0.31 4.76 -2.27
CA PHE A 106 -1.15 4.72 -2.10
C PHE A 106 -1.58 3.27 -1.90
N GLN A 107 -2.57 3.05 -1.03
CA GLN A 107 -3.12 1.72 -0.76
C GLN A 107 -4.63 1.78 -0.59
N VAL A 108 -5.33 0.83 -1.19
CA VAL A 108 -6.77 0.66 -1.03
C VAL A 108 -7.15 -0.82 -1.07
N GLN A 109 -8.20 -1.19 -0.34
CA GLN A 109 -8.83 -2.49 -0.49
C GLN A 109 -9.86 -2.42 -1.61
N ASP A 110 -9.65 -3.16 -2.69
CA ASP A 110 -10.57 -3.16 -3.84
C ASP A 110 -10.64 -4.55 -4.50
N PRO A 111 -11.49 -5.44 -3.96
CA PRO A 111 -11.71 -6.76 -4.54
C PRO A 111 -12.28 -6.71 -5.97
N ALA A 112 -13.09 -5.71 -6.30
CA ALA A 112 -13.69 -5.59 -7.62
C ALA A 112 -12.62 -5.26 -8.67
N PHE A 113 -11.69 -4.35 -8.36
CA PHE A 113 -10.58 -4.06 -9.27
C PHE A 113 -9.59 -5.22 -9.37
N ALA A 114 -9.29 -5.90 -8.27
CA ALA A 114 -8.45 -7.11 -8.29
C ALA A 114 -9.06 -8.22 -9.16
N GLN A 115 -10.37 -8.45 -9.04
CA GLN A 115 -11.09 -9.39 -9.88
C GLN A 115 -11.05 -8.98 -11.35
N ARG A 116 -11.28 -7.71 -11.67
CA ARG A 116 -11.18 -7.21 -13.05
C ARG A 116 -9.77 -7.40 -13.63
N LEU A 117 -8.72 -7.08 -12.87
CA LEU A 117 -7.34 -7.37 -13.28
C LEU A 117 -7.12 -8.86 -13.57
N TRP A 118 -7.72 -9.73 -12.75
CA TRP A 118 -7.59 -11.18 -12.92
C TRP A 118 -8.33 -11.70 -14.15
N THR A 119 -9.60 -11.31 -14.35
CA THR A 119 -10.50 -11.93 -15.34
C THR A 119 -10.59 -11.19 -16.67
N GLU A 120 -10.29 -9.89 -16.71
CA GLU A 120 -10.48 -9.09 -17.92
C GLU A 120 -9.17 -8.81 -18.66
N THR A 121 -8.00 -9.12 -18.09
CA THR A 121 -6.71 -8.79 -18.73
C THR A 121 -6.10 -9.94 -19.53
N GLY A 122 -6.65 -11.14 -19.43
CA GLY A 122 -6.03 -12.38 -19.93
C GLY A 122 -5.04 -13.02 -18.94
N LEU A 123 -4.84 -12.41 -17.76
CA LEU A 123 -3.88 -12.90 -16.76
C LEU A 123 -4.23 -14.31 -16.27
N ARG A 124 -5.51 -14.56 -15.93
CA ARG A 124 -5.98 -15.87 -15.48
C ARG A 124 -5.65 -16.96 -16.49
N GLU A 125 -6.00 -16.72 -17.75
CA GLU A 125 -5.80 -17.66 -18.85
C GLU A 125 -4.32 -17.88 -19.11
N SER A 126 -3.51 -16.82 -19.02
CA SER A 126 -2.06 -16.87 -19.19
C SER A 126 -1.38 -17.76 -18.14
N LEU A 127 -1.72 -17.60 -16.86
CA LEU A 127 -1.11 -18.40 -15.78
C LEU A 127 -1.60 -19.85 -15.72
N ALA A 128 -2.70 -20.16 -16.43
CA ALA A 128 -3.25 -21.51 -16.54
C ALA A 128 -2.60 -22.34 -17.67
N GLN A 129 -1.73 -21.74 -18.50
CA GLN A 129 -1.02 -22.44 -19.57
C GLN A 129 -0.10 -23.53 -19.00
N GLU A 130 -0.08 -24.70 -19.64
CA GLU A 130 0.62 -25.89 -19.16
C GLU A 130 2.13 -25.65 -18.96
N ASP A 131 2.75 -24.79 -19.76
CA ASP A 131 4.17 -24.44 -19.68
C ASP A 131 4.56 -23.78 -18.34
N VAL A 132 3.62 -23.13 -17.64
CA VAL A 132 3.88 -22.42 -16.38
C VAL A 132 3.00 -22.83 -15.21
N LYS A 133 1.93 -23.59 -15.46
CA LYS A 133 0.98 -24.05 -14.43
C LYS A 133 1.65 -24.80 -13.27
N GLY A 134 2.73 -25.53 -13.55
CA GLY A 134 3.50 -26.27 -12.54
C GLY A 134 4.39 -25.40 -11.64
N LEU A 135 4.60 -24.11 -11.96
CA LEU A 135 5.55 -23.24 -11.25
C LEU A 135 5.04 -22.75 -9.89
N TRP A 136 3.72 -22.79 -9.66
CA TRP A 136 3.08 -22.11 -8.54
C TRP A 136 3.01 -22.95 -7.25
N GLY A 137 3.27 -24.26 -7.33
CA GLY A 137 3.12 -25.18 -6.20
C GLY A 137 1.67 -25.40 -5.74
N GLY A 138 0.70 -24.95 -6.53
CA GLY A 138 -0.74 -25.03 -6.25
C GLY A 138 -1.56 -24.39 -7.36
N GLU A 139 -2.89 -24.33 -7.18
CA GLU A 139 -3.78 -23.64 -8.12
C GLU A 139 -3.80 -22.12 -7.88
N VAL A 140 -3.62 -21.34 -8.94
CA VAL A 140 -3.72 -19.87 -8.87
C VAL A 140 -5.17 -19.46 -9.00
N VAL A 141 -5.74 -18.89 -7.94
CA VAL A 141 -7.19 -18.61 -7.87
C VAL A 141 -7.56 -17.13 -8.00
N GLY A 142 -6.59 -16.21 -7.93
CA GLY A 142 -6.85 -14.79 -8.05
C GLY A 142 -5.72 -13.88 -7.57
N LEU A 143 -6.04 -12.61 -7.39
CA LEU A 143 -5.13 -11.56 -6.92
C LEU A 143 -5.50 -11.11 -5.51
N ASN A 144 -4.50 -10.68 -4.74
CA ASN A 144 -4.74 -10.05 -3.45
C ASN A 144 -5.51 -8.73 -3.65
N PRO A 145 -6.65 -8.51 -2.97
CA PRO A 145 -7.46 -7.31 -3.14
C PRO A 145 -6.78 -6.02 -2.63
N ASN A 146 -5.67 -6.15 -1.88
CA ASN A 146 -4.92 -5.02 -1.33
C ASN A 146 -4.07 -4.37 -2.42
N ILE A 147 -4.68 -3.44 -3.15
CA ILE A 147 -4.04 -2.72 -4.25
C ILE A 147 -3.05 -1.70 -3.68
N ARG A 148 -1.79 -1.80 -4.11
CA ARG A 148 -0.70 -0.91 -3.69
C ARG A 148 -0.07 -0.25 -4.90
N ILE A 149 -0.02 1.07 -4.87
CA ILE A 149 0.64 1.88 -5.90
C ILE A 149 1.89 2.50 -5.27
N TYR A 150 3.01 2.36 -5.96
CA TYR A 150 4.28 2.98 -5.60
C TYR A 150 4.72 3.93 -6.71
N ARG A 151 5.16 5.13 -6.33
CA ARG A 151 5.78 6.10 -7.23
C ARG A 151 7.17 6.44 -6.72
N TYR A 152 8.12 6.46 -7.65
CA TYR A 152 9.51 6.79 -7.40
C TYR A 152 9.90 8.04 -8.17
N SER A 153 10.34 9.06 -7.44
CA SER A 153 11.04 10.24 -7.96
C SER A 153 12.55 10.04 -7.87
N LYS A 154 13.33 10.93 -8.49
CA LYS A 154 14.79 10.86 -8.43
C LYS A 154 15.27 10.82 -6.97
N GLY A 155 16.09 9.81 -6.63
CA GLY A 155 16.63 9.60 -5.28
C GLY A 155 15.76 8.78 -4.33
N GLN A 156 14.53 8.42 -4.74
CA GLN A 156 13.70 7.45 -4.03
C GLN A 156 14.13 6.01 -4.39
N TYR A 157 13.99 5.08 -3.45
CA TYR A 157 14.52 3.71 -3.58
C TYR A 157 13.74 2.71 -2.72
N PHE A 158 13.96 1.43 -3.00
CA PHE A 158 13.51 0.32 -2.19
C PHE A 158 14.61 -0.75 -2.19
N ASP A 159 15.24 -0.99 -1.04
CA ASP A 159 16.35 -1.93 -0.95
C ASP A 159 15.91 -3.39 -1.13
N ALA A 160 16.85 -4.22 -1.56
CA ALA A 160 16.65 -5.65 -1.70
C ALA A 160 16.18 -6.26 -0.38
N HIS A 161 15.11 -7.05 -0.44
CA HIS A 161 14.53 -7.72 0.71
C HIS A 161 13.76 -8.96 0.23
N CYS A 162 13.50 -9.89 1.16
CA CYS A 162 12.55 -10.97 0.94
C CYS A 162 11.17 -10.50 1.41
N GLU A 163 10.13 -10.72 0.60
CA GLU A 163 8.77 -10.50 1.08
C GLU A 163 8.43 -11.53 2.17
N SER A 164 7.73 -11.11 3.22
CA SER A 164 7.13 -12.05 4.18
C SER A 164 6.06 -12.87 3.48
N GLN A 165 5.91 -14.15 3.85
CA GLN A 165 5.02 -15.12 3.20
C GLN A 165 3.68 -14.53 2.71
N SER A 166 3.35 -14.84 1.46
CA SER A 166 2.04 -14.56 0.87
C SER A 166 0.94 -15.37 1.56
N GLN A 167 -0.30 -14.87 1.51
CA GLN A 167 -1.45 -15.58 2.03
C GLN A 167 -1.72 -16.85 1.20
N VAL A 168 -1.56 -18.02 1.80
CA VAL A 168 -2.08 -19.29 1.27
C VAL A 168 -3.52 -19.41 1.74
N ILE A 169 -4.45 -19.58 0.81
CA ILE A 169 -5.86 -19.86 1.13
C ILE A 169 -6.04 -21.37 1.02
N ASP A 170 -6.38 -22.03 2.12
CA ASP A 170 -6.81 -23.42 2.10
C ASP A 170 -8.26 -23.47 1.60
N LEU A 171 -8.52 -24.28 0.57
CA LEU A 171 -9.84 -24.46 -0.02
C LEU A 171 -10.54 -25.72 0.48
N SER A 172 -10.00 -26.37 1.53
CA SER A 172 -10.53 -27.59 2.15
C SER A 172 -11.94 -27.45 2.73
#